data_AF-A0A937QQR7-F1
#
_entry.id   AF-A0A937QQR7-F1
#
_cell.length_a   1.000
_cell.length_b   1.000
_cell.length_c   1.000
_cell.angle_alpha   90.00
_cell.angle_beta   90.00
_cell.angle_gamma   90.00
#
_symmetry.space_group_name_H-M   'P 1'
#
loop_
_entity.id
_entity.type
_entity.pdbx_description
1 polymer ?
#
loop_
_entity_poly.entity_id
_entity_poly.type
_entity_poly.pdbx_seq_one_letter_code
_entity_poly.pdbx_strand_id
1 'polypeptide(L)'
;MIAEMIRQDDIYSQEAEASVLGSLLLSDSAKVGEVIASLDAEDFWLPENQKFYTALRDVYLSTLGLDVVVLRERLKRGEDFNDVGGADAYLDEVSGSVCHEVNLDYYLAIVRSKASNRRMIQAVESMNDVATGCDEPDEKIATVQRLALELTPLVKSQQVYSVAEEAEGVLEEVFSDRTGIETGFTVLDWYLGGLRPGNFIVIGSRPSHGKTAFGVDVALNLARDGKSVLIYSLEMTKQELIERMIASIARVDLHLVKQKCYTEQQAREMADAVGLLQEHKPVLGNLRESGSIEQDADVVILLHRPDKYHESDCDYTPTNTGVFQIGKSRNGPCGEFELSFIKKYASFSNISKATET
;
A
#
# COMPACT_ATOMS: atom_id res chain seq x y z
N MET A 1 1.55 -37.46 2.15
CA MET A 1 2.73 -36.60 1.95
C MET A 1 2.74 -35.35 2.80
N ILE A 2 1.89 -34.32 2.62
CA ILE A 2 1.97 -33.09 3.46
C ILE A 2 1.51 -33.35 4.91
N ALA A 3 0.40 -34.07 5.11
CA ALA A 3 -0.10 -34.43 6.44
C ALA A 3 0.86 -35.31 7.26
N GLU A 4 1.79 -36.02 6.62
CA GLU A 4 2.78 -36.88 7.30
C GLU A 4 4.02 -36.11 7.78
N MET A 5 4.18 -34.83 7.39
CA MET A 5 5.34 -33.99 7.70
C MET A 5 5.07 -32.93 8.78
N ILE A 6 3.82 -32.71 9.18
CA ILE A 6 3.45 -31.68 10.17
C ILE A 6 3.50 -32.32 11.56
N ARG A 7 4.39 -31.83 12.43
CA ARG A 7 4.40 -32.27 13.84
C ARG A 7 3.28 -31.58 14.59
N GLN A 8 2.70 -32.26 15.56
CA GLN A 8 1.63 -31.72 16.41
C GLN A 8 2.08 -30.42 17.12
N ASP A 9 3.35 -30.37 17.54
CA ASP A 9 3.96 -29.17 18.13
C ASP A 9 4.03 -27.98 17.16
N ASP A 10 3.95 -28.20 15.84
CA ASP A 10 4.03 -27.14 14.84
C ASP A 10 2.69 -26.39 14.67
N ILE A 11 1.57 -26.95 15.14
CA ILE A 11 0.21 -26.42 14.92
C ILE A 11 -0.49 -25.90 16.18
N TYR A 12 -0.08 -26.30 17.39
CA TYR A 12 -0.57 -25.73 18.63
C TYR A 12 0.39 -25.94 19.82
N SER A 13 0.11 -25.26 20.94
CA SER A 13 0.75 -25.49 22.24
C SER A 13 -0.27 -25.29 23.35
N GLN A 14 -0.66 -26.37 24.03
CA GLN A 14 -1.65 -26.32 25.12
C GLN A 14 -1.20 -25.41 26.26
N GLU A 15 0.09 -25.52 26.65
CA GLU A 15 0.67 -24.70 27.71
C GLU A 15 0.66 -23.21 27.36
N ALA A 16 1.01 -22.84 26.12
CA ALA A 16 1.02 -21.45 25.69
C ALA A 16 -0.40 -20.86 25.63
N GLU A 17 -1.37 -21.60 25.08
CA GLU A 17 -2.76 -21.15 25.03
C GLU A 17 -3.34 -20.93 26.43
N ALA A 18 -3.16 -21.89 27.34
CA ALA A 18 -3.60 -21.75 28.73
C ALA A 18 -2.91 -20.56 29.43
N SER A 19 -1.61 -20.36 29.18
CA SER A 19 -0.84 -19.26 29.76
C SER A 19 -1.29 -17.89 29.25
N VAL A 20 -1.70 -17.77 27.97
CA VAL A 20 -2.32 -16.54 27.44
C VAL A 20 -3.62 -16.24 28.18
N LEU A 21 -4.54 -17.21 28.23
CA LEU A 21 -5.84 -17.01 28.88
C LEU A 21 -5.69 -16.70 30.38
N GLY A 22 -4.83 -17.41 31.08
CA GLY A 22 -4.54 -17.16 32.50
C GLY A 22 -3.92 -15.78 32.72
N SER A 23 -2.99 -15.37 31.86
CA SER A 23 -2.36 -14.04 31.97
C SER A 23 -3.35 -12.91 31.70
N LEU A 24 -4.30 -13.10 30.77
CA LEU A 24 -5.37 -12.11 30.51
C LEU A 24 -6.30 -11.91 31.72
N LEU A 25 -6.56 -12.95 32.51
CA LEU A 25 -7.35 -12.83 33.75
C LEU A 25 -6.66 -11.96 34.82
N LEU A 26 -5.33 -11.85 34.76
CA LEU A 26 -4.50 -11.09 35.69
C LEU A 26 -4.11 -9.70 35.18
N SER A 27 -4.24 -9.48 33.87
CA SER A 27 -3.79 -8.26 33.20
C SER A 27 -4.75 -7.09 33.44
N ASP A 28 -4.24 -5.87 33.32
CA ASP A 28 -5.11 -4.70 33.36
C ASP A 28 -6.04 -4.61 32.12
N SER A 29 -7.06 -3.76 32.23
CA SER A 29 -8.04 -3.60 31.15
C SER A 29 -7.41 -3.10 29.85
N ALA A 30 -6.36 -2.28 29.89
CA ALA A 30 -5.73 -1.75 28.69
C ALA A 30 -5.01 -2.86 27.92
N LYS A 31 -4.27 -3.72 28.62
CA LYS A 31 -3.56 -4.85 28.03
C LYS A 31 -4.53 -5.89 27.47
N VAL A 32 -5.64 -6.17 28.16
CA VAL A 32 -6.69 -7.05 27.63
C VAL A 32 -7.28 -6.48 26.33
N GLY A 33 -7.52 -5.17 26.26
CA GLY A 33 -7.97 -4.49 25.05
C GLY A 33 -7.00 -4.59 23.87
N GLU A 34 -5.69 -4.45 24.13
CA GLU A 34 -4.63 -4.62 23.13
C GLU A 34 -4.66 -6.04 22.52
N VAL A 35 -4.79 -7.07 23.38
CA VAL A 35 -4.83 -8.46 22.93
C VAL A 35 -6.11 -8.74 22.15
N ILE A 36 -7.27 -8.28 22.61
CA ILE A 36 -8.54 -8.44 21.90
C ILE A 36 -8.52 -7.80 20.51
N ALA A 37 -7.82 -6.68 20.35
CA ALA A 37 -7.69 -6.03 19.05
C ALA A 37 -6.81 -6.82 18.06
N SER A 38 -6.04 -7.79 18.52
CA SER A 38 -4.95 -8.40 17.75
C SER A 38 -4.88 -9.94 17.84
N LEU A 39 -5.91 -10.58 18.41
CA LEU A 39 -6.03 -12.02 18.56
C LEU A 39 -7.50 -12.42 18.46
N ASP A 40 -7.78 -13.41 17.62
CA ASP A 40 -9.13 -13.95 17.42
C ASP A 40 -9.31 -15.30 18.13
N ALA A 41 -10.55 -15.71 18.35
CA ALA A 41 -10.84 -16.99 19.02
C ALA A 41 -10.26 -18.16 18.21
N GLU A 42 -10.30 -18.07 16.88
CA GLU A 42 -9.79 -19.06 15.92
C GLU A 42 -8.25 -19.19 15.96
N ASP A 43 -7.54 -18.26 16.60
CA ASP A 43 -6.10 -18.39 16.87
C ASP A 43 -5.78 -19.45 17.94
N PHE A 44 -6.75 -19.81 18.77
CA PHE A 44 -6.63 -20.95 19.68
C PHE A 44 -6.97 -22.26 18.95
N TRP A 45 -6.22 -23.33 19.20
CA TRP A 45 -6.49 -24.63 18.61
C TRP A 45 -7.51 -25.43 19.43
N LEU A 46 -7.41 -25.39 20.75
CA LEU A 46 -8.27 -26.18 21.62
C LEU A 46 -9.68 -25.56 21.66
N PRO A 47 -10.75 -26.31 21.33
CA PRO A 47 -12.11 -25.79 21.31
C PRO A 47 -12.52 -25.10 22.62
N GLU A 48 -12.06 -25.61 23.75
CA GLU A 48 -12.33 -25.07 25.08
C GLU A 48 -11.69 -23.69 25.27
N ASN A 49 -10.45 -23.51 24.78
CA ASN A 49 -9.77 -22.22 24.79
C ASN A 49 -10.44 -21.20 23.86
N GLN A 50 -10.90 -21.63 22.67
CA GLN A 50 -11.65 -20.77 21.74
C GLN A 50 -12.92 -20.24 22.39
N LYS A 51 -13.69 -21.14 23.03
CA LYS A 51 -14.94 -20.79 23.73
C LYS A 51 -14.67 -19.87 24.91
N PHE A 52 -13.64 -20.16 25.70
CA PHE A 52 -13.24 -19.34 26.84
C PHE A 52 -12.84 -17.92 26.40
N TYR A 53 -11.99 -17.81 25.38
CA TYR A 53 -11.57 -16.53 24.82
C TYR A 53 -12.76 -15.74 24.26
N THR A 54 -13.69 -16.42 23.58
CA THR A 54 -14.92 -15.78 23.06
C THR A 54 -15.74 -15.18 24.20
N ALA A 55 -15.95 -15.92 25.29
CA ALA A 55 -16.66 -15.42 26.45
C ALA A 55 -15.93 -14.25 27.13
N LEU A 56 -14.60 -14.34 27.26
CA LEU A 56 -13.75 -13.28 27.80
C LEU A 56 -13.88 -12.00 26.97
N ARG A 57 -13.74 -12.11 25.65
CA ARG A 57 -13.88 -11.01 24.69
C ARG A 57 -15.26 -10.35 24.79
N ASP A 58 -16.32 -11.17 24.81
CA ASP A 58 -17.70 -10.67 24.91
C ASP A 58 -17.94 -9.89 26.20
N VAL A 59 -17.43 -10.39 27.33
CA VAL A 59 -17.51 -9.70 28.62
C VAL A 59 -16.77 -8.37 28.51
N TYR A 60 -15.51 -8.39 28.09
CA TYR A 60 -14.70 -7.18 27.94
C TYR A 60 -15.38 -6.11 27.08
N LEU A 61 -15.92 -6.48 25.92
CA LEU A 61 -16.59 -5.55 25.02
C LEU A 61 -17.89 -4.99 25.61
N SER A 62 -18.59 -5.75 26.45
CA SER A 62 -19.84 -5.32 27.08
C SER A 62 -19.63 -4.39 28.28
N THR A 63 -18.53 -4.57 29.02
CA THR A 63 -18.25 -3.83 30.27
C THR A 63 -17.09 -2.86 30.19
N LEU A 64 -16.41 -2.77 29.04
CA LEU A 64 -15.15 -2.00 28.85
C LEU A 64 -14.09 -2.38 29.90
N GLY A 65 -14.02 -3.68 30.22
CA GLY A 65 -13.14 -4.24 31.22
C GLY A 65 -13.50 -5.69 31.53
N LEU A 66 -12.54 -6.46 32.03
CA LEU A 66 -12.71 -7.88 32.33
C LEU A 66 -13.10 -8.09 33.80
N ASP A 67 -14.35 -8.46 34.05
CA ASP A 67 -14.82 -8.89 35.37
C ASP A 67 -14.91 -10.43 35.42
N VAL A 68 -14.04 -11.05 36.21
CA VAL A 68 -13.94 -12.52 36.34
C VAL A 68 -15.22 -13.14 36.91
N VAL A 69 -15.96 -12.42 37.76
CA VAL A 69 -17.24 -12.91 38.30
C VAL A 69 -18.29 -12.95 37.19
N VAL A 70 -18.34 -11.91 36.36
CA VAL A 70 -19.24 -11.85 35.19
C VAL A 70 -18.86 -12.91 34.16
N LEU A 71 -17.56 -13.09 33.90
CA LEU A 71 -17.05 -14.15 33.03
C LEU A 71 -17.48 -15.53 33.54
N ARG A 72 -17.30 -15.80 34.84
CA ARG A 72 -17.71 -17.06 35.47
C ARG A 72 -19.21 -17.33 35.30
N GLU A 73 -20.06 -16.32 35.53
CA GLU A 73 -21.52 -16.45 35.33
C GLU A 73 -21.88 -16.69 33.86
N ARG A 74 -21.17 -16.05 32.92
CA ARG A 74 -21.40 -16.25 31.48
C ARG A 74 -20.99 -17.66 31.04
N LEU A 75 -19.85 -18.16 31.51
CA LEU A 75 -19.38 -19.52 31.21
C LEU A 75 -20.34 -20.59 31.75
N LYS A 76 -20.97 -20.37 32.90
CA LYS A 76 -21.97 -21.31 33.49
C LYS A 76 -23.27 -21.42 32.70
N ARG A 77 -23.64 -20.38 31.96
CA ARG A 77 -24.86 -20.36 31.14
C ARG A 77 -24.68 -21.07 29.79
N GLY A 78 -23.44 -21.25 29.34
CA GLY A 78 -23.13 -22.08 28.18
C GLY A 78 -23.08 -23.55 28.58
N GLU A 79 -23.78 -24.43 27.85
CA GLU A 79 -23.80 -25.89 28.09
C GLU A 79 -22.49 -26.59 27.65
N ASP A 80 -21.43 -25.83 27.44
CA ASP A 80 -20.31 -26.16 26.55
C ASP A 80 -19.03 -26.66 27.24
N PHE A 81 -18.97 -26.63 28.57
CA PHE A 81 -17.79 -27.02 29.38
C PHE A 81 -17.97 -28.32 30.16
N ASN A 82 -19.02 -29.10 29.84
CA ASN A 82 -19.33 -30.34 30.56
C ASN A 82 -18.20 -31.39 30.45
N ASP A 83 -17.48 -31.41 29.34
CA ASP A 83 -16.40 -32.38 29.06
C ASP A 83 -15.09 -32.10 29.83
N VAL A 84 -14.95 -30.90 30.43
CA VAL A 84 -13.78 -30.48 31.24
C VAL A 84 -14.13 -30.28 32.73
N GLY A 85 -15.20 -30.92 33.20
CA GLY A 85 -15.61 -30.83 34.62
C GLY A 85 -16.36 -29.55 34.99
N GLY A 86 -16.79 -28.77 34.00
CA GLY A 86 -17.59 -27.56 34.15
C GLY A 86 -16.77 -26.26 34.12
N ALA A 87 -17.48 -25.14 33.94
CA ALA A 87 -16.89 -23.81 33.79
C ALA A 87 -16.00 -23.38 34.96
N ASP A 88 -16.34 -23.77 36.20
CA ASP A 88 -15.55 -23.43 37.39
C ASP A 88 -14.21 -24.17 37.41
N ALA A 89 -14.21 -25.47 37.11
CA ALA A 89 -13.00 -26.29 37.08
C ALA A 89 -12.02 -25.81 36.00
N TYR A 90 -12.55 -25.45 34.83
CA TYR A 90 -11.73 -24.96 33.73
C TYR A 90 -11.15 -23.57 33.98
N LEU A 91 -11.92 -22.67 34.61
CA LEU A 91 -11.42 -21.36 35.02
C LEU A 91 -10.29 -21.49 36.05
N ASP A 92 -10.41 -22.44 36.98
CA ASP A 92 -9.36 -22.74 37.95
C ASP A 92 -8.11 -23.35 37.29
N GLU A 93 -8.27 -24.22 36.27
CA GLU A 93 -7.17 -24.77 35.48
C GLU A 93 -6.40 -23.68 34.74
N VAL A 94 -7.10 -22.80 34.02
CA VAL A 94 -6.50 -21.68 33.28
C VAL A 94 -5.79 -20.71 34.24
N SER A 95 -6.40 -20.41 35.38
CA SER A 95 -5.82 -19.55 36.41
C SER A 95 -4.62 -20.21 37.13
N GLY A 96 -4.58 -21.54 37.16
CA GLY A 96 -3.49 -22.32 37.76
C GLY A 96 -2.31 -22.60 36.82
N SER A 97 -2.42 -22.24 35.54
CA SER A 97 -1.32 -22.34 34.57
C SER A 97 -0.18 -21.37 34.91
N VAL A 98 1.01 -21.56 34.31
CA VAL A 98 2.17 -20.65 34.50
C VAL A 98 1.87 -19.32 33.80
N CYS A 99 1.05 -18.49 34.44
CA CYS A 99 0.58 -17.21 33.93
C CYS A 99 1.25 -16.05 34.68
N HIS A 100 2.13 -15.35 33.97
CA HIS A 100 2.70 -14.08 34.43
C HIS A 100 2.50 -13.06 33.33
N GLU A 101 1.86 -11.93 33.67
CA GLU A 101 1.60 -10.83 32.74
C GLU A 101 2.88 -10.38 31.99
N VAL A 102 4.03 -10.40 32.67
CA VAL A 102 5.35 -10.07 32.11
C VAL A 102 5.72 -10.95 30.90
N ASN A 103 5.21 -12.18 30.84
CA ASN A 103 5.49 -13.14 29.76
C ASN A 103 4.34 -13.27 28.76
N LEU A 104 3.25 -12.50 28.92
CA LEU A 104 2.07 -12.60 28.05
C LEU A 104 2.44 -12.43 26.57
N ASP A 105 3.27 -11.44 26.24
CA ASP A 105 3.70 -11.18 24.86
C ASP A 105 4.47 -12.38 24.25
N TYR A 106 5.24 -13.09 25.08
CA TYR A 106 5.94 -14.31 24.65
C TYR A 106 4.97 -15.45 24.31
N TYR A 107 3.97 -15.70 25.17
CA TYR A 107 2.97 -16.74 24.90
C TYR A 107 2.06 -16.37 23.71
N LEU A 108 1.71 -15.08 23.57
CA LEU A 108 0.99 -14.57 22.41
C LEU A 108 1.76 -14.82 21.11
N ALA A 109 3.08 -14.59 21.12
CA ALA A 109 3.92 -14.87 19.95
C ALA A 109 3.89 -16.35 19.56
N ILE A 110 3.87 -17.27 20.55
CA ILE A 110 3.72 -18.70 20.29
C ILE A 110 2.36 -19.00 19.67
N VAL A 111 1.26 -18.58 20.30
CA VAL A 111 -0.11 -18.86 19.81
C VAL A 111 -0.30 -18.31 18.38
N ARG A 112 0.13 -17.06 18.12
CA ARG A 112 0.07 -16.44 16.79
C ARG A 112 0.91 -17.18 15.74
N SER A 113 2.11 -17.62 16.11
CA SER A 113 2.98 -18.39 15.21
C SER A 113 2.30 -19.71 14.83
N LYS A 114 1.74 -20.43 15.80
CA LYS A 114 1.02 -21.69 15.55
C LYS A 114 -0.25 -21.47 14.73
N ALA A 115 -1.04 -20.44 15.02
CA ALA A 115 -2.21 -20.07 14.21
C ALA A 115 -1.83 -19.72 12.76
N SER A 116 -0.73 -18.99 12.57
CA SER A 116 -0.20 -18.67 11.24
C SER A 116 0.21 -19.93 10.48
N ASN A 117 0.86 -20.90 11.15
CA ASN A 117 1.19 -22.18 10.55
C ASN A 117 -0.08 -22.92 10.09
N ARG A 118 -1.14 -22.95 10.91
CA ARG A 118 -2.41 -23.58 10.55
C ARG A 118 -3.05 -22.92 9.32
N ARG A 119 -3.08 -21.59 9.26
CA ARG A 119 -3.59 -20.85 8.09
C ARG A 119 -2.78 -21.16 6.83
N MET A 120 -1.45 -21.25 6.94
CA MET A 120 -0.59 -21.64 5.82
C MET A 120 -0.88 -23.06 5.34
N ILE A 121 -1.05 -24.00 6.26
CA ILE A 121 -1.41 -25.40 5.93
C ILE A 121 -2.74 -25.43 5.17
N GLN A 122 -3.77 -24.77 5.69
CA GLN A 122 -5.09 -24.69 5.04
C GLN A 122 -5.03 -24.06 3.64
N ALA A 123 -4.20 -23.01 3.46
CA ALA A 123 -4.02 -22.38 2.17
C ALA A 123 -3.33 -23.31 1.17
N VAL A 124 -2.31 -24.06 1.60
CA VAL A 124 -1.62 -25.06 0.76
C VAL A 124 -2.57 -26.20 0.37
N GLU A 125 -3.40 -26.68 1.31
CA GLU A 125 -4.42 -27.69 1.03
C GLU A 125 -5.44 -27.18 0.01
N SER A 126 -5.94 -25.95 0.20
CA SER A 126 -6.86 -25.29 -0.74
C SER A 126 -6.23 -25.12 -2.13
N MET A 127 -4.94 -24.78 -2.22
CA MET A 127 -4.21 -24.69 -3.49
C MET A 127 -4.08 -26.06 -4.17
N ASN A 128 -3.86 -27.12 -3.40
CA ASN A 128 -3.79 -28.48 -3.93
C ASN A 128 -5.14 -28.94 -4.49
N ASP A 129 -6.24 -28.62 -3.80
CA ASP A 129 -7.59 -28.93 -4.27
C ASP A 129 -7.92 -28.19 -5.57
N VAL A 130 -7.55 -26.91 -5.67
CA VAL A 130 -7.72 -26.10 -6.90
C VAL A 130 -6.88 -26.67 -8.06
N ALA A 131 -5.64 -27.07 -7.78
CA ALA A 131 -4.75 -27.66 -8.78
C ALA A 131 -5.32 -28.95 -9.39
N THR A 132 -6.04 -29.74 -8.59
CA THR A 132 -6.57 -31.06 -8.97
C THR A 132 -8.04 -31.05 -9.41
N GLY A 133 -8.83 -30.01 -9.08
CA GLY A 133 -10.28 -29.99 -9.30
C GLY A 133 -10.84 -29.02 -10.36
N CYS A 134 -10.07 -28.06 -10.86
CA CYS A 134 -10.53 -27.10 -11.88
C CYS A 134 -9.95 -27.43 -13.26
N ASP A 135 -10.67 -27.18 -14.36
CA ASP A 135 -10.18 -27.48 -15.73
C ASP A 135 -9.54 -26.26 -16.42
N GLU A 136 -9.81 -25.04 -15.95
CA GLU A 136 -9.35 -23.80 -16.59
C GLU A 136 -8.07 -23.24 -15.93
N PRO A 137 -6.93 -23.16 -16.67
CA PRO A 137 -5.64 -22.74 -16.09
C PRO A 137 -5.64 -21.32 -15.52
N ASP A 138 -6.35 -20.38 -16.14
CA ASP A 138 -6.36 -18.98 -15.72
C ASP A 138 -7.11 -18.79 -14.39
N GLU A 139 -8.21 -19.52 -14.18
CA GLU A 139 -8.96 -19.52 -12.92
C GLU A 139 -8.13 -20.13 -11.76
N LYS A 140 -7.32 -21.16 -12.04
CA LYS A 140 -6.38 -21.73 -11.06
C LYS A 140 -5.36 -20.69 -10.62
N ILE A 141 -4.73 -20.00 -11.58
CA ILE A 141 -3.72 -18.98 -11.29
C ILE A 141 -4.33 -17.85 -10.46
N ALA A 142 -5.52 -17.36 -10.85
CA ALA A 142 -6.22 -16.31 -10.11
C ALA A 142 -6.56 -16.73 -8.67
N THR A 143 -7.02 -17.97 -8.47
CA THR A 143 -7.38 -18.49 -7.15
C THR A 143 -6.15 -18.67 -6.26
N VAL A 144 -5.05 -19.21 -6.80
CA VAL A 144 -3.78 -19.33 -6.07
C VAL A 144 -3.24 -17.95 -5.69
N GLN A 145 -3.32 -16.96 -6.60
CA GLN A 145 -2.92 -15.58 -6.31
C GLN A 145 -3.76 -14.97 -5.18
N ARG A 146 -5.08 -15.18 -5.17
CA ARG A 146 -5.96 -14.72 -4.09
C ARG A 146 -5.58 -15.35 -2.74
N LEU A 147 -5.42 -16.67 -2.69
CA LEU A 147 -5.01 -17.38 -1.46
C LEU A 147 -3.63 -16.89 -0.96
N ALA A 148 -2.68 -16.64 -1.85
CA ALA A 148 -1.38 -16.08 -1.48
C ALA A 148 -1.47 -14.64 -0.95
N LEU A 149 -2.40 -13.83 -1.47
CA LEU A 149 -2.67 -12.49 -0.95
C LEU A 149 -3.31 -12.53 0.44
N GLU A 150 -4.23 -13.46 0.69
CA GLU A 150 -4.88 -13.66 2.01
C GLU A 150 -3.88 -14.06 3.11
N LEU A 151 -2.73 -14.65 2.77
CA LEU A 151 -1.65 -14.94 3.71
C LEU A 151 -0.71 -13.74 3.98
N THR A 152 -0.80 -12.66 3.20
CA THR A 152 0.07 -11.48 3.34
C THR A 152 -0.11 -10.71 4.66
N PRO A 153 -1.31 -10.58 5.24
CA PRO A 153 -1.51 -9.99 6.57
C PRO A 153 -0.74 -10.70 7.69
N LEU A 154 -0.41 -12.00 7.55
CA LEU A 154 0.33 -12.76 8.55
C LEU A 154 1.78 -12.28 8.75
N VAL A 155 2.30 -11.47 7.82
CA VAL A 155 3.67 -10.93 7.86
C VAL A 155 3.71 -9.51 8.43
N LYS A 156 2.60 -8.76 8.41
CA LYS A 156 2.52 -7.42 8.98
C LYS A 156 1.81 -7.51 10.32
N SER A 157 2.56 -7.39 11.42
CA SER A 157 1.97 -6.95 12.68
C SER A 157 1.20 -5.66 12.37
N GLN A 158 -0.12 -5.63 12.56
CA GLN A 158 -0.82 -4.36 12.72
C GLN A 158 -0.23 -3.71 13.96
N GLN A 159 0.75 -2.83 13.76
CA GLN A 159 1.29 -2.01 14.83
C GLN A 159 0.22 -0.97 15.14
N VAL A 160 -0.43 -1.13 16.29
CA VAL A 160 -1.28 -0.10 16.87
C VAL A 160 -0.31 0.94 17.42
N TYR A 161 -0.19 2.08 16.77
CA TYR A 161 0.65 3.18 17.24
C TYR A 161 -0.15 4.06 18.21
N SER A 162 0.50 4.55 19.27
CA SER A 162 -0.09 5.62 20.06
C SER A 162 0.01 6.95 19.30
N VAL A 163 -1.07 7.72 19.28
CA VAL A 163 -1.12 9.02 18.56
C VAL A 163 -0.04 9.98 19.07
N ALA A 164 0.33 9.89 20.36
CA ALA A 164 1.35 10.76 20.95
C ALA A 164 2.76 10.42 20.47
N GLU A 165 3.12 9.14 20.37
CA GLU A 165 4.44 8.70 19.89
C GLU A 165 4.60 8.98 18.38
N GLU A 166 3.53 8.80 17.60
CA GLU A 166 3.57 9.09 16.16
C GLU A 166 3.58 10.59 15.87
N ALA A 167 2.93 11.41 16.72
CA ALA A 167 2.94 12.86 16.60
C ALA A 167 4.35 13.47 16.74
N GLU A 168 5.22 12.91 17.58
CA GLU A 168 6.61 13.36 17.71
C GLU A 168 7.40 13.11 16.41
N GLY A 169 7.24 11.94 15.80
CA GLY A 169 7.85 11.62 14.49
C GLY A 169 7.33 12.52 13.36
N VAL A 170 6.02 12.80 13.35
CA VAL A 170 5.42 13.74 12.38
C VAL A 170 5.93 15.17 12.59
N LEU A 171 6.12 15.60 13.83
CA LEU A 171 6.66 16.93 14.14
C LEU A 171 8.08 17.10 13.61
N GLU A 172 8.94 16.09 13.74
CA GLU A 172 10.28 16.11 13.14
C GLU A 172 10.24 16.25 11.62
N GLU A 173 9.31 15.57 10.93
CA GLU A 173 9.12 15.73 9.49
C GLU A 173 8.61 17.12 9.10
N VAL A 174 7.69 17.70 9.89
CA VAL A 174 7.14 19.06 9.65
C VAL A 174 8.22 20.14 9.75
N PHE A 175 9.22 19.95 10.62
CA PHE A 175 10.36 20.87 10.74
C PHE A 175 11.47 20.60 9.73
N SER A 176 11.38 19.54 8.92
CA SER A 176 12.32 19.31 7.83
C SER A 176 12.01 20.23 6.64
N ASP A 177 13.05 20.71 5.95
CA ASP A 177 12.90 21.65 4.82
C ASP A 177 12.12 21.07 3.62
N ARG A 178 11.84 19.76 3.57
CA ARG A 178 11.19 19.09 2.41
C ARG A 178 10.32 17.90 2.83
N THR A 179 9.01 17.98 2.58
CA THR A 179 8.04 16.93 2.97
C THR A 179 7.78 15.84 1.92
N GLY A 180 8.36 15.92 0.72
CA GLY A 180 8.02 15.00 -0.38
C GLY A 180 9.02 15.03 -1.54
N ILE A 181 8.87 14.09 -2.49
CA ILE A 181 9.73 13.99 -3.68
C ILE A 181 9.29 15.02 -4.73
N GLU A 182 10.16 15.94 -5.10
CA GLU A 182 9.85 17.00 -6.08
C GLU A 182 9.59 16.43 -7.49
N THR A 183 8.57 16.97 -8.16
CA THR A 183 8.20 16.61 -9.54
C THR A 183 9.07 17.29 -10.59
N GLY A 184 9.84 18.31 -10.18
CA GLY A 184 10.61 19.20 -11.05
C GLY A 184 9.78 20.35 -11.65
N PHE A 185 8.50 20.44 -11.30
CA PHE A 185 7.63 21.56 -11.65
C PHE A 185 7.35 22.39 -10.40
N THR A 186 8.07 23.50 -10.23
CA THR A 186 8.07 24.29 -8.99
C THR A 186 6.68 24.69 -8.52
N VAL A 187 5.79 25.08 -9.45
CA VAL A 187 4.42 25.48 -9.11
C VAL A 187 3.58 24.27 -8.66
N LEU A 188 3.75 23.11 -9.29
CA LEU A 188 3.06 21.89 -8.87
C LEU A 188 3.58 21.40 -7.51
N ASP A 189 4.88 21.45 -7.30
CA ASP A 189 5.51 21.06 -6.04
C ASP A 189 5.03 21.93 -4.88
N TRP A 190 4.76 23.21 -5.12
CA TRP A 190 4.13 24.10 -4.14
C TRP A 190 2.71 23.64 -3.76
N TYR A 191 1.90 23.22 -4.75
CA TYR A 191 0.54 22.73 -4.48
C TYR A 191 0.52 21.38 -3.75
N LEU A 192 1.48 20.50 -4.05
CA LEU A 192 1.52 19.14 -3.51
C LEU A 192 2.35 19.01 -2.23
N GLY A 193 3.31 19.90 -1.99
CA GLY A 193 4.38 19.67 -1.01
C GLY A 193 5.32 18.52 -1.43
N GLY A 194 5.42 18.28 -2.74
CA GLY A 194 6.07 17.10 -3.35
C GLY A 194 5.20 15.83 -3.36
N LEU A 195 5.69 14.78 -4.01
CA LEU A 195 5.07 13.45 -4.05
C LEU A 195 5.39 12.70 -2.75
N ARG A 196 4.36 12.32 -2.00
CA ARG A 196 4.52 11.58 -0.74
C ARG A 196 4.29 10.08 -0.93
N PRO A 197 5.02 9.21 -0.20
CA PRO A 197 4.74 7.77 -0.19
C PRO A 197 3.27 7.47 0.12
N GLY A 198 2.69 6.48 -0.56
CA GLY A 198 1.29 6.09 -0.39
C GLY A 198 0.26 7.02 -1.04
N ASN A 199 0.65 8.16 -1.61
CA ASN A 199 -0.29 9.03 -2.34
C ASN A 199 -0.64 8.46 -3.71
N PHE A 200 -1.94 8.38 -4.01
CA PHE A 200 -2.44 8.02 -5.32
C PHE A 200 -2.93 9.28 -6.08
N ILE A 201 -2.18 9.67 -7.11
CA ILE A 201 -2.44 10.88 -7.92
C ILE A 201 -2.97 10.50 -9.29
N VAL A 202 -4.13 11.04 -9.65
CA VAL A 202 -4.79 10.81 -10.94
C VAL A 202 -4.69 12.06 -11.81
N ILE A 203 -4.28 11.90 -13.06
CA ILE A 203 -4.25 12.97 -14.07
C ILE A 203 -5.27 12.65 -15.17
N GLY A 204 -6.28 13.49 -15.32
CA GLY A 204 -7.30 13.39 -16.36
C GLY A 204 -7.10 14.45 -17.44
N SER A 205 -7.24 14.07 -18.71
CA SER A 205 -7.33 15.04 -19.82
C SER A 205 -8.06 14.41 -21.00
N ARG A 206 -8.55 15.24 -21.92
CA ARG A 206 -9.00 14.74 -23.23
C ARG A 206 -7.81 14.18 -24.03
N PRO A 207 -8.06 13.30 -25.03
CA PRO A 207 -7.02 12.82 -25.93
C PRO A 207 -6.21 13.98 -26.55
N SER A 208 -4.91 13.76 -26.74
CA SER A 208 -3.97 14.72 -27.36
C SER A 208 -3.69 16.02 -26.57
N HIS A 209 -4.22 16.18 -25.35
CA HIS A 209 -3.90 17.33 -24.48
C HIS A 209 -2.54 17.21 -23.76
N GLY A 210 -1.85 16.07 -23.86
CA GLY A 210 -0.50 15.93 -23.34
C GLY A 210 -0.38 15.22 -21.99
N LYS A 211 -1.39 14.44 -21.55
CA LYS A 211 -1.30 13.58 -20.34
C LYS A 211 -0.03 12.73 -20.34
N THR A 212 0.27 12.06 -21.44
CA THR A 212 1.48 11.23 -21.55
C THR A 212 2.76 12.06 -21.60
N ALA A 213 2.73 13.25 -22.21
CA ALA A 213 3.89 14.16 -22.22
C ALA A 213 4.25 14.57 -20.79
N PHE A 214 3.27 15.07 -20.05
CA PHE A 214 3.44 15.47 -18.66
C PHE A 214 3.92 14.33 -17.76
N GLY A 215 3.30 13.14 -17.85
CA GLY A 215 3.74 11.99 -17.06
C GLY A 215 5.18 11.54 -17.38
N VAL A 216 5.59 11.64 -18.64
CA VAL A 216 6.98 11.36 -19.04
C VAL A 216 7.93 12.41 -18.49
N ASP A 217 7.58 13.70 -18.52
CA ASP A 217 8.45 14.75 -17.98
C ASP A 217 8.65 14.62 -16.46
N VAL A 218 7.59 14.33 -15.70
CA VAL A 218 7.69 14.03 -14.26
C VAL A 218 8.63 12.83 -14.04
N ALA A 219 8.43 11.73 -14.79
CA ALA A 219 9.27 10.55 -14.67
C ALA A 219 10.76 10.85 -14.98
N LEU A 220 11.03 11.69 -15.98
CA LEU A 220 12.39 12.10 -16.33
C LEU A 220 13.02 12.99 -15.27
N ASN A 221 12.27 13.93 -14.69
CA ASN A 221 12.77 14.78 -13.59
C ASN A 221 13.13 13.93 -12.36
N LEU A 222 12.23 13.01 -11.97
CA LEU A 222 12.47 12.07 -10.88
C LEU A 222 13.70 11.19 -11.13
N ALA A 223 13.84 10.67 -12.35
CA ALA A 223 14.99 9.86 -12.73
C ALA A 223 16.31 10.67 -12.68
N ARG A 224 16.29 11.94 -13.09
CA ARG A 224 17.45 12.84 -12.97
C ARG A 224 17.87 13.09 -11.52
N ASP A 225 16.91 13.11 -10.60
CA ASP A 225 17.17 13.19 -9.15
C ASP A 225 17.54 11.83 -8.53
N GLY A 226 17.88 10.83 -9.35
CA GLY A 226 18.35 9.52 -8.93
C GLY A 226 17.24 8.58 -8.43
N LYS A 227 15.96 8.92 -8.64
CA LYS A 227 14.85 8.06 -8.22
C LYS A 227 14.60 6.95 -9.24
N SER A 228 14.29 5.76 -8.73
CA SER A 228 13.87 4.63 -9.57
C SER A 228 12.40 4.80 -9.94
N VAL A 229 12.11 4.94 -11.24
CA VAL A 229 10.75 5.14 -11.76
C VAL A 229 10.32 3.94 -12.60
N LEU A 230 9.12 3.44 -12.36
CA LEU A 230 8.46 2.45 -13.21
C LEU A 230 7.33 3.11 -14.00
N ILE A 231 7.24 2.79 -15.29
CA ILE A 231 6.17 3.28 -16.15
C ILE A 231 5.41 2.09 -16.74
N TYR A 232 4.12 2.05 -16.50
CA TYR A 232 3.17 1.20 -17.22
C TYR A 232 2.46 2.02 -18.29
N SER A 233 2.52 1.58 -19.54
CA SER A 233 1.81 2.22 -20.66
C SER A 233 0.92 1.20 -21.36
N LEU A 234 -0.37 1.51 -21.47
CA LEU A 234 -1.37 0.66 -22.12
C LEU A 234 -1.78 1.18 -23.52
N GLU A 235 -1.59 2.48 -23.78
CA GLU A 235 -1.95 3.11 -25.07
C GLU A 235 -0.76 3.23 -26.02
N MET A 236 0.45 3.39 -25.49
CA MET A 236 1.66 3.57 -26.28
C MET A 236 2.56 2.35 -26.19
N THR A 237 3.23 2.03 -27.28
CA THR A 237 4.27 1.01 -27.27
C THR A 237 5.49 1.50 -26.47
N LYS A 238 6.27 0.55 -25.94
CA LYS A 238 7.55 0.83 -25.28
C LYS A 238 8.47 1.70 -26.16
N GLN A 239 8.52 1.41 -27.46
CA GLN A 239 9.37 2.14 -28.40
C GLN A 239 8.95 3.61 -28.50
N GLU A 240 7.66 3.90 -28.69
CA GLU A 240 7.18 5.29 -28.81
C GLU A 240 7.38 6.09 -27.52
N LEU A 241 7.32 5.44 -26.36
CA LEU A 241 7.62 6.07 -25.07
C LEU A 241 9.09 6.45 -24.99
N ILE A 242 10.00 5.54 -25.35
CA ILE A 242 11.45 5.78 -25.35
C ILE A 242 11.84 6.86 -26.36
N GLU A 243 11.29 6.84 -27.58
CA GLU A 243 11.55 7.88 -28.59
C GLU A 243 11.17 9.28 -28.07
N ARG A 244 10.07 9.38 -27.32
CA ARG A 244 9.64 10.63 -26.68
C ARG A 244 10.60 11.06 -25.57
N MET A 245 11.05 10.14 -24.73
CA MET A 245 12.04 10.43 -23.69
C MET A 245 13.34 10.95 -24.29
N ILE A 246 13.85 10.27 -25.32
CA ILE A 246 15.07 10.67 -26.03
C ILE A 246 14.89 12.05 -26.65
N ALA A 247 13.78 12.31 -27.34
CA ALA A 247 13.47 13.61 -27.93
C ALA A 247 13.42 14.74 -26.89
N SER A 248 12.80 14.48 -25.72
CA SER A 248 12.69 15.44 -24.62
C SER A 248 14.07 15.74 -23.99
N ILE A 249 14.87 14.72 -23.71
CA ILE A 249 16.21 14.87 -23.11
C ILE A 249 17.16 15.57 -24.09
N ALA A 250 17.24 15.08 -25.33
CA ALA A 250 18.15 15.59 -26.36
C ALA A 250 17.71 16.93 -26.96
N ARG A 251 16.48 17.39 -26.66
CA ARG A 251 15.86 18.58 -27.28
C ARG A 251 15.87 18.50 -28.81
N VAL A 252 15.55 17.32 -29.35
CA VAL A 252 15.40 17.07 -30.78
C VAL A 252 13.92 16.91 -31.10
N ASP A 253 13.46 17.51 -32.20
CA ASP A 253 12.05 17.48 -32.58
C ASP A 253 11.54 16.04 -32.74
N LEU A 254 10.48 15.69 -32.00
CA LEU A 254 9.94 14.33 -31.95
C LEU A 254 9.47 13.85 -33.33
N HIS A 255 9.02 14.75 -34.20
CA HIS A 255 8.62 14.41 -35.56
C HIS A 255 9.83 13.96 -36.39
N LEU A 256 10.97 14.65 -36.24
CA LEU A 256 12.22 14.30 -36.93
C LEU A 256 12.78 12.97 -36.41
N VAL A 257 12.69 12.71 -35.10
CA VAL A 257 13.06 11.42 -34.51
C VAL A 257 12.22 10.29 -35.13
N LYS A 258 10.89 10.45 -35.19
CA LYS A 258 9.97 9.46 -35.76
C LYS A 258 10.18 9.24 -37.26
N GLN A 259 10.43 10.30 -38.01
CA GLN A 259 10.69 10.23 -39.46
C GLN A 259 12.10 9.78 -39.80
N LYS A 260 13.00 9.67 -38.80
CA LYS A 260 14.42 9.41 -38.99
C LYS A 260 15.10 10.47 -39.87
N CYS A 261 14.63 11.71 -39.76
CA CYS A 261 15.12 12.86 -40.52
C CYS A 261 15.84 13.84 -39.59
N TYR A 262 16.98 13.42 -39.04
CA TYR A 262 17.79 14.22 -38.12
C TYR A 262 19.25 14.29 -38.60
N THR A 263 19.96 15.34 -38.18
CA THR A 263 21.37 15.54 -38.53
C THR A 263 22.28 14.60 -37.74
N GLU A 264 23.52 14.41 -38.18
CA GLU A 264 24.53 13.66 -37.41
C GLU A 264 24.77 14.28 -36.02
N GLN A 265 24.66 15.60 -35.90
CA GLN A 265 24.76 16.29 -34.62
C GLN A 265 23.61 15.90 -33.67
N GLN A 266 22.37 15.90 -34.17
CA GLN A 266 21.20 15.47 -33.40
C GLN A 266 21.26 13.98 -33.04
N ALA A 267 21.83 13.13 -33.91
CA ALA A 267 22.06 11.73 -33.60
C ALA A 267 23.01 11.55 -32.41
N ARG A 268 24.07 12.37 -32.32
CA ARG A 268 24.99 12.38 -31.16
C ARG A 268 24.28 12.84 -29.89
N GLU A 269 23.52 13.93 -29.95
CA GLU A 269 22.73 14.45 -28.81
C GLU A 269 21.73 13.40 -28.28
N MET A 270 21.11 12.63 -29.17
CA MET A 270 20.24 11.52 -28.78
C MET A 270 20.99 10.34 -28.18
N ALA A 271 22.19 10.02 -28.68
CA ALA A 271 23.01 8.95 -28.09
C ALA A 271 23.46 9.31 -26.67
N ASP A 272 23.87 10.55 -26.44
CA ASP A 272 24.23 11.07 -25.12
C ASP A 272 23.02 11.02 -24.16
N ALA A 273 21.83 11.35 -24.65
CA ALA A 273 20.58 11.27 -23.89
C ALA A 273 20.24 9.84 -23.41
N VAL A 274 20.59 8.81 -24.20
CA VAL A 274 20.38 7.40 -23.80
C VAL A 274 21.30 7.01 -22.64
N GLY A 275 22.51 7.56 -22.57
CA GLY A 275 23.44 7.33 -21.45
C GLY A 275 22.82 7.72 -20.10
N LEU A 276 22.12 8.85 -20.06
CA LEU A 276 21.42 9.35 -18.86
C LEU A 276 20.26 8.45 -18.39
N LEU A 277 19.70 7.62 -19.28
CA LEU A 277 18.61 6.69 -18.95
C LEU A 277 19.10 5.35 -18.37
N GLN A 278 20.40 5.04 -18.47
CA GLN A 278 20.93 3.73 -18.07
C GLN A 278 21.31 3.62 -16.59
N GLU A 279 21.45 4.73 -15.85
CA GLU A 279 21.98 4.72 -14.49
C GLU A 279 21.00 4.29 -13.38
N HIS A 280 19.69 4.16 -13.68
CA HIS A 280 18.67 3.88 -12.66
C HIS A 280 17.73 2.74 -13.06
N LYS A 281 18.14 1.50 -12.77
CA LYS A 281 17.35 0.30 -13.05
C LYS A 281 16.37 0.01 -11.88
N PRO A 282 15.05 0.10 -12.06
CA PRO A 282 14.10 -0.20 -10.99
C PRO A 282 14.09 -1.70 -10.66
N VAL A 283 13.89 -2.05 -9.39
CA VAL A 283 13.82 -3.43 -8.87
C VAL A 283 12.36 -3.80 -8.56
N LEU A 284 11.98 -5.04 -8.87
CA LEU A 284 10.61 -5.59 -8.72
C LEU A 284 10.06 -5.58 -7.28
N GLY A 285 10.90 -5.37 -6.27
CA GLY A 285 10.50 -5.29 -4.86
C GLY A 285 9.63 -4.06 -4.51
N ASN A 286 9.51 -3.08 -5.41
CA ASN A 286 8.83 -1.80 -5.16
C ASN A 286 7.34 -1.77 -5.59
N LEU A 287 6.77 -2.91 -6.00
CA LEU A 287 5.47 -2.99 -6.70
C LEU A 287 4.33 -3.61 -5.87
N ARG A 288 4.46 -3.71 -4.56
CA ARG A 288 3.39 -4.28 -3.73
C ARG A 288 2.36 -3.21 -3.37
N GLU A 289 1.08 -3.58 -3.52
CA GLU A 289 -0.12 -2.90 -2.99
C GLU A 289 -0.72 -1.78 -3.86
N SER A 290 -1.32 -2.14 -4.99
CA SER A 290 -2.29 -1.27 -5.68
C SER A 290 -3.45 -2.10 -6.22
N GLY A 291 -4.42 -2.38 -5.35
CA GLY A 291 -5.76 -2.83 -5.74
C GLY A 291 -6.71 -1.64 -5.84
N SER A 292 -7.70 -1.73 -6.75
CA SER A 292 -8.83 -0.81 -6.94
C SER A 292 -8.48 0.65 -7.28
N ILE A 293 -8.29 0.93 -8.57
CA ILE A 293 -7.53 2.08 -9.09
C ILE A 293 -8.39 3.34 -9.34
N GLU A 294 -9.70 3.33 -9.04
CA GLU A 294 -10.61 4.41 -9.50
C GLU A 294 -11.35 5.18 -8.40
N GLN A 295 -11.53 4.65 -7.18
CA GLN A 295 -12.27 5.35 -6.11
C GLN A 295 -11.38 6.06 -5.08
N ASP A 296 -10.07 5.77 -5.06
CA ASP A 296 -9.19 6.10 -3.93
C ASP A 296 -8.21 7.25 -4.17
N ALA A 297 -8.37 8.03 -5.26
CA ALA A 297 -7.45 9.12 -5.57
C ALA A 297 -7.37 10.18 -4.44
N ASP A 298 -6.14 10.46 -3.98
CA ASP A 298 -5.82 11.52 -3.02
C ASP A 298 -5.78 12.88 -3.69
N VAL A 299 -5.26 12.91 -4.92
CA VAL A 299 -5.17 14.13 -5.74
C VAL A 299 -5.67 13.85 -7.15
N VAL A 300 -6.53 14.73 -7.66
CA VAL A 300 -7.03 14.67 -9.05
C VAL A 300 -6.65 15.96 -9.77
N ILE A 301 -5.86 15.81 -10.84
CA ILE A 301 -5.37 16.91 -11.68
C ILE A 301 -6.01 16.78 -13.06
N LEU A 302 -6.64 17.85 -13.53
CA LEU A 302 -7.23 17.95 -14.87
C LEU A 302 -6.33 18.81 -15.76
N LEU A 303 -5.83 18.24 -16.86
CA LEU A 303 -5.02 18.95 -17.84
C LEU A 303 -5.86 19.38 -19.03
N HIS A 304 -5.76 20.67 -19.31
CA HIS A 304 -6.40 21.35 -20.41
C HIS A 304 -5.36 22.14 -21.24
N ARG A 305 -5.47 22.10 -22.57
CA ARG A 305 -4.64 22.93 -23.46
C ARG A 305 -5.54 23.85 -24.29
N PRO A 306 -5.60 25.16 -23.99
CA PRO A 306 -6.46 26.11 -24.70
C PRO A 306 -6.26 26.09 -26.22
N ASP A 307 -5.01 26.04 -26.67
CA ASP A 307 -4.66 26.00 -28.10
C ASP A 307 -5.32 24.84 -28.87
N LYS A 308 -5.68 23.74 -28.20
CA LYS A 308 -6.32 22.59 -28.86
C LYS A 308 -7.75 22.85 -29.31
N TYR A 309 -8.40 23.90 -28.79
CA TYR A 309 -9.77 24.25 -29.14
C TYR A 309 -9.83 25.31 -30.25
N HIS A 310 -8.72 26.00 -30.50
CA HIS A 310 -8.62 27.10 -31.46
C HIS A 310 -7.73 26.75 -32.67
N GLU A 311 -7.44 25.46 -32.90
CA GLU A 311 -6.61 25.02 -34.03
C GLU A 311 -7.21 25.39 -35.41
N SER A 312 -8.53 25.62 -35.47
CA SER A 312 -9.27 26.03 -36.67
C SER A 312 -9.39 27.54 -36.86
N ASP A 313 -9.00 28.34 -35.87
CA ASP A 313 -9.31 29.76 -35.81
C ASP A 313 -8.15 30.57 -36.41
N CYS A 314 -8.40 31.30 -37.51
CA CYS A 314 -7.36 32.03 -38.23
C CYS A 314 -6.76 33.22 -37.48
N ASP A 315 -7.50 33.76 -36.50
CA ASP A 315 -7.11 34.95 -35.74
C ASP A 315 -6.53 34.60 -34.35
N TYR A 316 -6.41 33.31 -34.02
CA TYR A 316 -5.91 32.87 -32.72
C TYR A 316 -4.39 32.76 -32.71
N THR A 317 -3.75 33.40 -31.72
CA THR A 317 -2.31 33.27 -31.49
C THR A 317 -2.05 32.20 -30.43
N PRO A 318 -1.36 31.08 -30.76
CA PRO A 318 -1.13 30.01 -29.80
C PRO A 318 -0.29 30.47 -28.60
N THR A 319 -0.81 30.24 -27.39
CA THR A 319 -0.11 30.57 -26.15
C THR A 319 0.94 29.53 -25.79
N ASN A 320 0.82 28.32 -26.34
CA ASN A 320 1.62 27.14 -26.00
C ASN A 320 1.61 26.84 -24.50
N THR A 321 0.50 27.12 -23.81
CA THR A 321 0.35 26.83 -22.38
C THR A 321 -0.49 25.58 -22.15
N GLY A 322 -0.14 24.81 -21.12
CA GLY A 322 -1.01 23.81 -20.51
C GLY A 322 -1.53 24.33 -19.19
N VAL A 323 -2.85 24.34 -19.06
CA VAL A 323 -3.58 24.72 -17.85
C VAL A 323 -3.90 23.45 -17.07
N PHE A 324 -3.49 23.41 -15.82
CA PHE A 324 -3.69 22.29 -14.92
C PHE A 324 -4.57 22.73 -13.77
N GLN A 325 -5.68 22.02 -13.56
CA GLN A 325 -6.61 22.27 -12.48
C GLN A 325 -6.57 21.13 -11.47
N ILE A 326 -6.22 21.43 -10.23
CA ILE A 326 -6.31 20.47 -9.12
C ILE A 326 -7.76 20.50 -8.63
N GLY A 327 -8.54 19.51 -9.07
CA GLY A 327 -9.96 19.39 -8.73
C GLY A 327 -10.21 18.75 -7.36
N LYS A 328 -9.27 17.96 -6.87
CA LYS A 328 -9.32 17.32 -5.55
C LYS A 328 -7.90 17.25 -4.98
N SER A 329 -7.74 17.57 -3.70
CA SER A 329 -6.50 17.36 -2.94
C SER A 329 -6.85 17.10 -1.47
N ARG A 330 -6.26 16.05 -0.87
CA ARG A 330 -6.39 15.78 0.58
C ARG A 330 -5.31 16.48 1.41
N ASN A 331 -4.17 16.81 0.81
CA ASN A 331 -2.95 17.22 1.52
C ASN A 331 -2.50 18.65 1.19
N GLY A 332 -3.22 19.36 0.32
CA GLY A 332 -2.85 20.70 -0.15
C GLY A 332 -4.02 21.46 -0.76
N PRO A 333 -3.82 22.72 -1.18
CA PRO A 333 -4.88 23.53 -1.75
C PRO A 333 -5.33 23.01 -3.13
N CYS A 334 -6.61 23.19 -3.45
CA CYS A 334 -7.10 23.10 -4.82
C CYS A 334 -6.85 24.43 -5.55
N GLY A 335 -6.65 24.38 -6.86
CA GLY A 335 -6.39 25.58 -7.64
C GLY A 335 -6.01 25.29 -9.08
N GLU A 336 -5.61 26.33 -9.78
CA GLU A 336 -5.18 26.27 -11.17
C GLU A 336 -3.73 26.75 -11.28
N PHE A 337 -2.97 26.11 -12.15
CA PHE A 337 -1.63 26.54 -12.51
C PHE A 337 -1.32 26.28 -13.98
N GLU A 338 -0.32 26.98 -14.49
CA GLU A 338 0.08 26.91 -15.89
C GLU A 338 1.51 26.41 -16.03
N LEU A 339 1.74 25.59 -17.05
CA LEU A 339 3.07 25.19 -17.52
C LEU A 339 3.22 25.53 -19.01
N SER A 340 4.45 25.80 -19.44
CA SER A 340 4.74 26.02 -20.86
C SER A 340 4.88 24.68 -21.58
N PHE A 341 4.14 24.49 -22.67
CA PHE A 341 4.17 23.30 -23.50
C PHE A 341 5.00 23.49 -24.77
N ILE A 342 6.10 22.76 -24.87
CA ILE A 342 7.02 22.81 -26.01
C ILE A 342 6.59 21.76 -27.03
N LYS A 343 5.83 22.19 -28.05
CA LYS A 343 5.25 21.30 -29.07
C LYS A 343 6.29 20.44 -29.80
N LYS A 344 7.49 20.97 -30.07
CA LYS A 344 8.57 20.26 -30.78
C LYS A 344 9.00 18.97 -30.09
N TYR A 345 9.07 18.98 -28.77
CA TYR A 345 9.53 17.84 -27.97
C TYR A 345 8.37 17.11 -27.30
N ALA A 346 7.16 17.67 -27.42
CA ALA A 346 5.96 17.25 -26.71
C ALA A 346 6.25 17.08 -25.21
N SER A 347 6.73 18.17 -24.60
CA SER A 347 7.21 18.25 -23.22
C SER A 347 6.73 19.54 -22.55
N PHE A 348 6.58 19.53 -21.23
CA PHE A 348 6.23 20.67 -20.38
C PHE A 348 7.46 21.23 -19.66
N SER A 349 7.44 22.53 -19.37
CA SER A 349 8.48 23.24 -18.64
C SER A 349 7.90 24.31 -17.72
N ASN A 350 8.64 24.68 -16.67
CA ASN A 350 8.27 25.79 -15.79
C ASN A 350 8.17 27.10 -16.57
N ILE A 351 7.14 27.90 -16.29
CA ILE A 351 7.03 29.25 -16.86
C ILE A 351 8.08 30.12 -16.16
N SER A 352 9.04 30.63 -16.93
CA SER A 352 9.93 31.67 -16.45
C SER A 352 9.12 32.95 -16.25
N LYS A 353 8.86 33.35 -15.00
CA LYS A 353 8.38 34.71 -14.73
C LYS A 353 9.45 35.66 -15.24
N ALA A 354 9.12 36.56 -16.16
CA ALA A 354 9.94 37.73 -16.40
C ALA A 354 10.03 38.46 -15.05
N THR A 355 11.22 38.55 -14.49
CA THR A 355 11.48 39.35 -13.31
C THR A 355 11.19 40.80 -13.69
N GLU A 356 10.00 41.30 -13.35
CA GLU A 356 9.76 42.74 -13.33
C GLU A 356 10.79 43.32 -12.35
N THR A 357 11.70 44.10 -12.91
CA THR A 357 12.88 44.67 -12.24
C THR A 357 12.54 46.00 -11.60
#